data_AF-A0A5D0SHF4-F1
#
_entry.id   AF-A0A5D0SHF4-F1
#
_cell.length_a   1.000
_cell.length_b   1.000
_cell.length_c   1.000
_cell.angle_alpha   90.00
_cell.angle_beta   90.00
_cell.angle_gamma   90.00
#
_symmetry.space_group_name_H-M   'P 1'
#
loop_
_entity.id
_entity.type
_entity.pdbx_description
1 polymer ?
#
loop_
_entity_poly.entity_id
_entity_poly.type
_entity_poly.pdbx_seq_one_letter_code
_entity_poly.pdbx_strand_id
1 'polypeptide(L)'
;MRRRALLAAGVAGVTTAAIGRPASAGPGRRQRTVALVPLDDRPVNTYCPEMTAASAGAQVRLPPRDLLGRFFVPGDGAAVARWLTAVEGVDGYVVSVSMLAYGGLIASRTAGPTLASALENVAAIRTLRSTRPDAVIEVHDTIQRLAITSTGTDLDNYRTLLVDWAKLYDQVVNLGQEELRAQLDAVRAQIPDQVVEDYLAARARNHQVNRLMVEWVADGTITHLVLSEDDTAPVGLARAERVELEALVEQLDVGDRVEIFPGADEVDALLVARVIAAGAAPTYRVEYAGVSGEEWTAQLEGIPFAENIRRHVTAVGGRVVAGDADIVLAVNTPSAVATQRAADLDAFVDSIGGLLAAGTPVIVVDPLIVNKADHELVTRMEARLDLAALLSYSGWNTGGNALGLALSHGTARWAYLRSSGSGYGVPEMRGPGLAHAEYLLYRFVKDDPWKNVVQVEAYAHARAQGWDPLALTAEQKTYFDGWVRERLVPLTERYFADHFGGHRVVLGRRGKRVFTATLTRFESARVELPWDRLFEVILEPRLRLS
;
A
#
# COMPACT_ATOMS: atom_id res chain seq x y z
N MET A 1 41.84 1.60 98.76
CA MET A 1 42.06 1.99 97.35
C MET A 1 40.79 1.73 96.55
N ARG A 2 40.49 2.60 95.57
CA ARG A 2 39.17 2.88 94.98
C ARG A 2 38.62 1.79 94.05
N ARG A 3 37.28 1.70 94.00
CA ARG A 3 36.43 0.99 93.02
C ARG A 3 36.79 1.32 91.57
N ARG A 4 36.62 0.37 90.65
CA ARG A 4 36.16 0.64 89.27
C ARG A 4 35.25 -0.48 88.72
N ALA A 5 34.10 -0.03 88.24
CA ALA A 5 33.24 -0.69 87.26
C ALA A 5 33.69 -0.29 85.84
N LEU A 6 33.36 -1.13 84.84
CA LEU A 6 33.38 -0.84 83.39
C LEU A 6 32.24 -1.70 82.79
N LEU A 7 31.04 -1.18 82.51
CA LEU A 7 30.57 -0.36 81.38
C LEU A 7 30.76 -1.02 80.00
N ALA A 8 29.63 -1.53 79.49
CA ALA A 8 29.42 -1.97 78.12
C ALA A 8 29.36 -0.77 77.17
N ALA A 9 29.99 -0.89 76.01
CA ALA A 9 29.92 0.08 74.92
C ALA A 9 29.32 -0.60 73.69
N GLY A 10 28.17 -0.09 73.25
CA GLY A 10 27.58 -0.41 71.95
C GLY A 10 28.32 0.33 70.83
N VAL A 11 28.48 -0.34 69.69
CA VAL A 11 28.99 0.25 68.46
C VAL A 11 27.81 0.50 67.53
N ALA A 12 27.56 1.76 67.22
CA ALA A 12 26.59 2.20 66.23
C ALA A 12 27.11 1.91 64.81
N GLY A 13 26.29 1.24 63.99
CA GLY A 13 26.56 1.02 62.58
C GLY A 13 26.30 2.28 61.77
N VAL A 14 27.32 2.75 61.06
CA VAL A 14 27.21 3.81 60.05
C VAL A 14 26.76 3.16 58.74
N THR A 15 25.51 3.37 58.34
CA THR A 15 25.01 3.02 57.00
C THR A 15 25.56 4.03 56.00
N THR A 16 26.58 3.65 55.24
CA THR A 16 26.99 4.36 54.03
C THR A 16 25.88 4.24 52.99
N ALA A 17 25.20 5.36 52.70
CA ALA A 17 24.29 5.46 51.58
C ALA A 17 25.07 5.22 50.28
N ALA A 18 24.85 4.06 49.65
CA ALA A 18 25.31 3.81 48.30
C ALA A 18 24.54 4.76 47.38
N ILE A 19 25.22 5.79 46.89
CA ILE A 19 24.74 6.62 45.79
C ILE A 19 24.62 5.68 44.58
N GLY A 20 23.39 5.25 44.30
CA GLY A 20 23.09 4.42 43.14
C GLY A 20 23.57 5.13 41.88
N ARG A 21 24.42 4.46 41.10
CA ARG A 21 24.69 4.82 39.72
C ARG A 21 23.35 5.01 38.99
N PRO A 22 23.19 6.03 38.15
CA PRO A 22 22.01 6.12 37.31
C PRO A 22 21.94 4.82 36.50
N ALA A 23 20.78 4.18 36.50
CA ALA A 23 20.49 3.06 35.62
C ALA A 23 20.84 3.51 34.20
N SER A 24 21.89 2.92 33.63
CA SER A 24 22.21 3.11 32.22
C SER A 24 20.96 2.78 31.43
N ALA A 25 20.44 3.74 30.68
CA ALA A 25 19.44 3.49 29.66
C ALA A 25 19.95 2.30 28.84
N GLY A 26 19.19 1.19 28.82
CA GLY A 26 19.50 0.09 27.92
C GLY A 26 19.60 0.63 26.49
N PRO A 27 20.38 -0.02 25.60
CA PRO A 27 20.53 0.46 24.23
C PRO A 27 19.13 0.62 23.63
N GLY A 28 18.77 1.87 23.29
CA GLY A 28 17.49 2.19 22.67
C GLY A 28 17.29 1.28 21.46
N ARG A 29 16.12 0.68 21.33
CA ARG A 29 15.83 -0.24 20.23
C ARG A 29 16.02 0.50 18.91
N ARG A 30 16.98 0.03 18.10
CA ARG A 30 17.29 0.60 16.79
C ARG A 30 16.03 0.67 15.93
N GLN A 31 15.82 1.80 15.26
CA GLN A 31 14.74 2.01 14.31
C GLN A 31 14.85 1.00 13.16
N ARG A 32 13.79 0.22 12.95
CA ARG A 32 13.72 -0.75 11.84
C ARG A 32 13.85 -0.03 10.51
N THR A 33 14.59 -0.60 9.57
CA THR A 33 14.85 -0.04 8.25
C THR A 33 14.59 -1.08 7.17
N VAL A 34 13.75 -0.77 6.20
CA VAL A 34 13.45 -1.66 5.06
C VAL A 34 14.09 -1.08 3.80
N ALA A 35 14.86 -1.88 3.05
CA ALA A 35 15.28 -1.51 1.71
C ALA A 35 14.13 -1.79 0.73
N LEU A 36 13.69 -0.78 -0.01
CA LEU A 36 12.61 -0.90 -0.98
C LEU A 36 13.13 -0.60 -2.39
N VAL A 37 13.00 -1.56 -3.30
CA VAL A 37 12.97 -1.32 -4.74
C VAL A 37 11.51 -1.15 -5.13
N PRO A 38 11.01 0.09 -5.32
CA PRO A 38 9.59 0.35 -5.53
C PRO A 38 9.14 -0.05 -6.94
N LEU A 39 7.84 -0.23 -7.14
CA LEU A 39 7.26 -0.54 -8.45
C LEU A 39 7.55 0.53 -9.52
N ASP A 40 7.45 1.81 -9.15
CA ASP A 40 7.83 2.97 -9.96
C ASP A 40 8.06 4.22 -9.08
N ASP A 41 8.28 5.39 -9.69
CA ASP A 41 8.60 6.64 -8.99
C ASP A 41 7.37 7.38 -8.41
N ARG A 42 6.15 6.83 -8.52
CA ARG A 42 4.94 7.49 -8.02
C ARG A 42 4.89 7.54 -6.50
N PRO A 43 4.16 8.51 -5.92
CA PRO A 43 3.98 8.62 -4.48
C PRO A 43 3.32 7.39 -3.82
N VAL A 44 2.54 6.61 -4.57
CA VAL A 44 1.95 5.39 -4.04
C VAL A 44 2.99 4.28 -3.81
N ASN A 45 4.10 4.30 -4.56
CA ASN A 45 5.18 3.32 -4.49
C ASN A 45 6.39 3.82 -3.69
N THR A 46 6.45 5.11 -3.36
CA THR A 46 7.53 5.72 -2.59
C THR A 46 7.02 6.29 -1.27
N TYR A 47 6.22 7.37 -1.32
CA TYR A 47 5.72 8.07 -0.14
C TYR A 47 4.77 7.22 0.73
N CYS A 48 3.86 6.44 0.16
CA CYS A 48 2.95 5.58 0.93
C CYS A 48 3.71 4.51 1.76
N PRO A 49 4.66 3.75 1.20
CA PRO A 49 5.53 2.86 1.97
C PRO A 49 6.37 3.60 3.03
N GLU A 50 6.93 4.77 2.71
CA GLU A 50 7.68 5.60 3.67
C GLU A 50 6.81 6.02 4.86
N MET A 51 5.59 6.49 4.60
CA MET A 51 4.64 6.90 5.65
C MET A 51 4.12 5.70 6.45
N THR A 52 3.90 4.57 5.79
CA THR A 52 3.57 3.30 6.46
C THR A 52 4.67 2.95 7.47
N ALA A 53 5.94 3.01 7.05
CA ALA A 53 7.06 2.75 7.95
C ALA A 53 7.21 3.79 9.06
N ALA A 54 7.12 5.06 8.72
CA ALA A 54 7.25 6.16 9.66
C ALA A 54 6.17 6.11 10.75
N SER A 55 4.92 5.76 10.39
CA SER A 55 3.79 5.58 11.33
C SER A 55 4.05 4.50 12.40
N ALA A 56 5.01 3.61 12.13
CA ALA A 56 5.43 2.52 12.99
C ALA A 56 6.83 2.71 13.59
N GLY A 57 7.42 3.90 13.46
CA GLY A 57 8.77 4.19 13.96
C GLY A 57 9.85 3.38 13.24
N ALA A 58 9.63 3.07 11.98
CA ALA A 58 10.59 2.47 11.04
C ALA A 58 10.97 3.49 9.94
N GLN A 59 11.86 3.10 9.04
CA GLN A 59 12.24 3.87 7.85
C GLN A 59 12.26 2.97 6.62
N VAL A 60 12.06 3.59 5.45
CA VAL A 60 12.33 2.97 4.16
C VAL A 60 13.60 3.60 3.59
N ARG A 61 14.45 2.78 2.97
CA ARG A 61 15.55 3.23 2.11
C ARG A 61 15.20 2.92 0.68
N LEU A 62 15.16 3.95 -0.15
CA LEU A 62 14.90 3.87 -1.58
C LEU A 62 16.22 4.01 -2.37
N PRO A 63 16.29 3.48 -3.60
CA PRO A 63 17.31 3.90 -4.55
C PRO A 63 17.18 5.40 -4.86
N PRO A 64 18.25 6.05 -5.33
CA PRO A 64 18.17 7.42 -5.83
C PRO A 64 17.04 7.58 -6.87
N ARG A 65 16.26 8.65 -6.73
CA ARG A 65 15.02 8.85 -7.51
C ARG A 65 15.25 8.89 -9.02
N ASP A 66 16.39 9.40 -9.46
CA ASP A 66 16.78 9.45 -10.86
C ASP A 66 16.97 8.06 -11.50
N LEU A 67 17.17 7.01 -10.69
CA LEU A 67 17.25 5.62 -11.19
C LEU A 67 15.88 4.99 -11.43
N LEU A 68 14.80 5.53 -10.86
CA LEU A 68 13.46 4.95 -10.93
C LEU A 68 12.70 5.28 -12.22
N GLY A 69 13.30 6.10 -13.08
CA GLY A 69 12.64 6.61 -14.27
C GLY A 69 11.60 7.67 -13.94
N ARG A 70 10.73 7.96 -14.91
CA ARG A 70 9.63 8.92 -14.76
C ARG A 70 8.61 8.70 -15.87
N PHE A 71 7.37 8.39 -15.49
CA PHE A 71 6.23 8.24 -16.40
C PHE A 71 6.50 7.24 -17.55
N PHE A 72 6.73 7.71 -18.78
CA PHE A 72 7.07 6.85 -19.93
C PHE A 72 8.57 6.54 -20.06
N VAL A 73 9.42 7.20 -19.27
CA VAL A 73 10.86 6.91 -19.21
C VAL A 73 11.09 5.79 -18.20
N PRO A 74 11.51 4.58 -18.62
CA PRO A 74 11.78 3.48 -17.71
C PRO A 74 12.94 3.81 -16.76
N GLY A 75 12.91 3.22 -15.57
CA GLY A 75 14.05 3.21 -14.64
C GLY A 75 15.25 2.40 -15.15
N ASP A 76 16.42 2.71 -14.59
CA ASP A 76 17.66 1.96 -14.85
C ASP A 76 17.72 0.73 -13.93
N GLY A 77 17.11 -0.36 -14.38
CA GLY A 77 17.08 -1.64 -13.66
C GLY A 77 18.48 -2.16 -13.27
N ALA A 78 19.51 -1.88 -14.07
CA ALA A 78 20.88 -2.29 -13.77
C ALA A 78 21.49 -1.45 -12.65
N ALA A 79 21.24 -0.14 -12.61
CA ALA A 79 21.66 0.73 -11.51
C ALA A 79 20.91 0.40 -10.22
N VAL A 80 19.61 0.12 -10.31
CA VAL A 80 18.81 -0.33 -9.16
C VAL A 80 19.31 -1.68 -8.62
N ALA A 81 19.66 -2.63 -9.49
CA ALA A 81 20.28 -3.91 -9.11
C ALA A 81 21.62 -3.71 -8.35
N ARG A 82 22.47 -2.78 -8.80
CA ARG A 82 23.71 -2.41 -8.09
C ARG A 82 23.42 -1.79 -6.73
N TRP A 83 22.42 -0.90 -6.64
CA TRP A 83 22.00 -0.31 -5.37
C TRP A 83 21.48 -1.39 -4.39
N LEU A 84 20.64 -2.31 -4.86
CA LEU A 84 20.04 -3.38 -4.05
C LEU A 84 21.09 -4.29 -3.42
N THR A 85 22.14 -4.62 -4.15
CA THR A 85 23.21 -5.50 -3.64
C THR A 85 24.17 -4.77 -2.68
N ALA A 86 24.31 -3.45 -2.85
CA ALA A 86 25.19 -2.61 -2.04
C ALA A 86 24.54 -2.06 -0.75
N VAL A 87 23.21 -2.00 -0.65
CA VAL A 87 22.54 -1.43 0.54
C VAL A 87 22.75 -2.32 1.78
N GLU A 88 23.21 -1.71 2.87
CA GLU A 88 23.55 -2.38 4.13
C GLU A 88 22.79 -1.82 5.33
N GLY A 89 22.73 -2.58 6.42
CA GLY A 89 22.11 -2.13 7.66
C GLY A 89 20.59 -1.95 7.56
N VAL A 90 19.93 -2.87 6.86
CA VAL A 90 18.47 -2.97 6.77
C VAL A 90 18.02 -4.28 7.42
N ASP A 91 16.77 -4.31 7.88
CA ASP A 91 16.15 -5.45 8.56
C ASP A 91 15.35 -6.36 7.60
N GLY A 92 15.13 -5.90 6.38
CA GLY A 92 14.46 -6.66 5.32
C GLY A 92 14.48 -5.92 3.99
N TYR A 93 14.17 -6.65 2.93
CA TYR A 93 14.13 -6.17 1.56
C TYR A 93 12.74 -6.37 1.00
N VAL A 94 12.21 -5.35 0.34
CA VAL A 94 11.00 -5.41 -0.49
C VAL A 94 11.43 -5.06 -1.91
N VAL A 95 11.15 -5.94 -2.86
CA VAL A 95 11.68 -5.83 -4.22
C VAL A 95 10.60 -5.99 -5.27
N SER A 96 10.33 -4.92 -6.01
CA SER A 96 9.58 -4.99 -7.27
C SER A 96 10.43 -5.59 -8.38
N VAL A 97 9.99 -6.73 -8.92
CA VAL A 97 10.60 -7.35 -10.10
C VAL A 97 10.35 -6.49 -11.33
N SER A 98 9.17 -5.89 -11.48
CA SER A 98 8.85 -4.99 -12.59
C SER A 98 9.85 -3.82 -12.71
N MET A 99 10.30 -3.25 -11.60
CA MET A 99 11.35 -2.22 -11.60
C MET A 99 12.72 -2.76 -12.05
N LEU A 100 13.15 -3.91 -11.50
CA LEU A 100 14.44 -4.51 -11.89
C LEU A 100 14.45 -4.98 -13.35
N ALA A 101 13.41 -5.69 -13.76
CA ALA A 101 13.30 -6.34 -15.05
C ALA A 101 13.07 -5.34 -16.19
N TYR A 102 12.23 -4.33 -15.95
CA TYR A 102 11.70 -3.49 -17.03
C TYR A 102 11.88 -1.99 -16.80
N GLY A 103 12.22 -1.56 -15.58
CA GLY A 103 12.24 -0.14 -15.22
C GLY A 103 10.87 0.41 -14.80
N GLY A 104 9.93 -0.46 -14.40
CA GLY A 104 8.67 -0.08 -13.75
C GLY A 104 7.40 -0.61 -14.42
N LEU A 105 6.24 -0.32 -13.82
CA LEU A 105 4.95 -0.90 -14.21
C LEU A 105 4.53 -0.57 -15.66
N ILE A 106 4.75 0.66 -16.13
CA ILE A 106 4.38 1.02 -17.51
C ILE A 106 5.28 0.28 -18.50
N ALA A 107 6.57 0.20 -18.22
CA ALA A 107 7.55 -0.46 -19.08
C ALA A 107 7.32 -1.98 -19.15
N SER A 108 6.84 -2.60 -18.06
CA SER A 108 6.51 -4.04 -18.02
C SER A 108 5.43 -4.44 -19.04
N ARG A 109 4.58 -3.49 -19.45
CA ARG A 109 3.49 -3.70 -20.41
C ARG A 109 3.92 -3.54 -21.88
N THR A 110 5.19 -3.30 -22.15
CA THR A 110 5.74 -3.12 -23.52
C THR A 110 6.62 -4.30 -23.94
N ALA A 111 6.85 -4.50 -25.24
CA ALA A 111 7.59 -5.66 -25.75
C ALA A 111 9.09 -5.70 -25.36
N GLY A 112 9.68 -4.56 -24.98
CA GLY A 112 11.06 -4.47 -24.50
C GLY A 112 11.14 -4.29 -22.97
N PRO A 113 12.27 -4.62 -22.32
CA PRO A 113 13.45 -5.31 -22.86
C PRO A 113 13.19 -6.80 -23.17
N THR A 114 14.19 -7.47 -23.75
CA THR A 114 14.14 -8.93 -23.95
C THR A 114 14.13 -9.67 -22.61
N LEU A 115 13.65 -10.92 -22.60
CA LEU A 115 13.69 -11.76 -21.41
C LEU A 115 15.10 -11.90 -20.83
N ALA A 116 16.12 -12.13 -21.68
CA ALA A 116 17.49 -12.29 -21.21
C ALA A 116 17.98 -11.04 -20.45
N SER A 117 17.77 -9.86 -21.03
CA SER A 117 18.11 -8.58 -20.40
C SER A 117 17.33 -8.33 -19.10
N ALA A 118 16.04 -8.69 -19.07
CA ALA A 118 15.24 -8.61 -17.86
C ALA A 118 15.83 -9.49 -16.74
N LEU A 119 16.20 -10.73 -17.07
CA LEU A 119 16.75 -11.70 -16.11
C LEU A 119 18.14 -11.33 -15.59
N GLU A 120 18.96 -10.64 -16.39
CA GLU A 120 20.28 -10.13 -15.95
C GLU A 120 20.16 -9.22 -14.71
N ASN A 121 19.19 -8.30 -14.72
CA ASN A 121 18.95 -7.41 -13.57
C ASN A 121 18.29 -8.14 -12.40
N VAL A 122 17.32 -9.03 -12.68
CA VAL A 122 16.59 -9.79 -11.66
C VAL A 122 17.51 -10.76 -10.90
N ALA A 123 18.63 -11.21 -11.50
CA ALA A 123 19.66 -12.00 -10.84
C ALA A 123 20.29 -11.31 -9.61
N ALA A 124 20.11 -10.00 -9.43
CA ALA A 124 20.49 -9.28 -8.22
C ALA A 124 19.84 -9.85 -6.95
N ILE A 125 18.63 -10.41 -7.03
CA ILE A 125 17.94 -11.04 -5.89
C ILE A 125 18.69 -12.30 -5.42
N ARG A 126 19.15 -13.14 -6.35
CA ARG A 126 20.01 -14.30 -6.03
C ARG A 126 21.36 -13.88 -5.46
N THR A 127 21.96 -12.83 -6.04
CA THR A 127 23.20 -12.26 -5.51
C THR A 127 23.01 -11.77 -4.07
N LEU A 128 21.90 -11.10 -3.79
CA LEU A 128 21.52 -10.66 -2.45
C LEU A 128 21.39 -11.84 -1.49
N ARG A 129 20.63 -12.89 -1.83
CA ARG A 129 20.52 -14.11 -1.02
C ARG A 129 21.88 -14.75 -0.75
N SER A 130 22.73 -14.90 -1.77
CA SER A 130 24.03 -15.57 -1.63
C SER A 130 24.99 -14.82 -0.69
N THR A 131 24.93 -13.49 -0.69
CA THR A 131 25.75 -12.63 0.16
C THR A 131 25.15 -12.44 1.55
N ARG A 132 23.83 -12.66 1.70
CA ARG A 132 23.07 -12.51 2.94
C ARG A 132 22.09 -13.68 3.11
N PRO A 133 22.59 -14.86 3.52
CA PRO A 133 21.77 -16.09 3.59
C PRO A 133 20.52 -15.98 4.45
N ASP A 134 20.55 -15.16 5.51
CA ASP A 134 19.46 -14.98 6.47
C ASP A 134 18.53 -13.79 6.15
N ALA A 135 18.70 -13.13 5.00
CA ALA A 135 17.90 -11.95 4.66
C ALA A 135 16.41 -12.28 4.49
N VAL A 136 15.53 -11.43 5.03
CA VAL A 136 14.11 -11.43 4.67
C VAL A 136 13.98 -10.70 3.34
N ILE A 137 13.63 -11.45 2.28
CA ILE A 137 13.50 -10.93 0.91
C ILE A 137 12.05 -11.13 0.46
N GLU A 138 11.25 -10.09 0.64
CA GLU A 138 9.90 -9.98 0.13
C GLU A 138 9.97 -9.49 -1.32
N VAL A 139 9.36 -10.24 -2.24
CA VAL A 139 9.36 -9.91 -3.66
C VAL A 139 7.94 -9.74 -4.14
N HIS A 140 7.73 -8.82 -5.07
CA HIS A 140 6.49 -8.79 -5.81
C HIS A 140 6.70 -8.51 -7.29
N ASP A 141 5.75 -9.00 -8.08
CA ASP A 141 5.59 -8.61 -9.46
C ASP A 141 4.10 -8.58 -9.80
N THR A 142 3.79 -8.15 -11.02
CA THR A 142 2.41 -7.95 -11.45
C THR A 142 2.11 -8.79 -12.68
N ILE A 143 1.06 -9.61 -12.62
CA ILE A 143 0.41 -10.23 -13.76
C ILE A 143 -0.17 -9.10 -14.61
N GLN A 144 0.22 -9.08 -15.88
CA GLN A 144 0.03 -7.92 -16.74
C GLN A 144 -1.46 -7.59 -16.92
N ARG A 145 -1.77 -6.29 -16.90
CA ARG A 145 -3.10 -5.76 -17.19
C ARG A 145 -3.69 -6.18 -18.52
N LEU A 146 -5.03 -6.32 -18.57
CA LEU A 146 -5.75 -6.62 -19.81
C LEU A 146 -5.60 -5.53 -20.87
N ALA A 147 -5.76 -4.27 -20.49
CA ALA A 147 -5.61 -3.13 -21.39
C ALA A 147 -4.14 -2.71 -21.56
N ILE A 148 -3.79 -2.28 -22.78
CA ILE A 148 -2.52 -1.60 -23.05
C ILE A 148 -2.49 -0.20 -22.41
N THR A 149 -1.28 0.29 -22.13
CA THR A 149 -1.06 1.67 -21.66
C THR A 149 -1.36 2.64 -22.80
N SER A 150 -2.19 3.64 -22.53
CA SER A 150 -2.45 4.71 -23.50
C SER A 150 -1.19 5.54 -23.69
N THR A 151 -0.83 5.78 -24.95
CA THR A 151 0.34 6.58 -25.33
C THR A 151 -0.04 7.82 -26.15
N GLY A 152 -1.34 8.06 -26.37
CA GLY A 152 -1.82 9.12 -27.26
C GLY A 152 -1.53 8.83 -28.74
N THR A 153 -1.30 7.57 -29.09
CA THR A 153 -1.01 7.10 -30.46
C THR A 153 -2.18 6.33 -31.03
N ASP A 154 -2.09 5.92 -32.31
CA ASP A 154 -3.10 5.08 -32.96
C ASP A 154 -3.35 3.74 -32.23
N LEU A 155 -2.41 3.30 -31.38
CA LEU A 155 -2.59 2.11 -30.53
C LEU A 155 -3.79 2.27 -29.59
N ASP A 156 -4.10 3.49 -29.14
CA ASP A 156 -5.20 3.76 -28.22
C ASP A 156 -6.56 3.37 -28.83
N ASN A 157 -6.67 3.37 -30.16
CA ASN A 157 -7.87 2.92 -30.89
C ASN A 157 -8.18 1.42 -30.68
N TYR A 158 -7.16 0.60 -30.36
CA TYR A 158 -7.32 -0.84 -30.17
C TYR A 158 -7.45 -1.25 -28.71
N ARG A 159 -7.36 -0.32 -27.75
CA ARG A 159 -7.33 -0.63 -26.31
C ARG A 159 -8.55 -1.42 -25.85
N THR A 160 -9.76 -0.99 -26.23
CA THR A 160 -11.00 -1.69 -25.86
C THR A 160 -11.11 -3.03 -26.59
N LEU A 161 -10.78 -3.05 -27.89
CA LEU A 161 -10.80 -4.27 -28.71
C LEU A 161 -9.87 -5.35 -28.14
N LEU A 162 -8.68 -4.99 -27.66
CA LEU A 162 -7.74 -5.92 -27.02
C LEU A 162 -8.29 -6.49 -25.71
N VAL A 163 -8.96 -5.68 -24.89
CA VAL A 163 -9.60 -6.17 -23.65
C VAL A 163 -10.71 -7.16 -23.99
N ASP A 164 -11.57 -6.82 -24.95
CA ASP A 164 -12.67 -7.68 -25.37
C ASP A 164 -12.15 -8.98 -25.98
N TRP A 165 -11.14 -8.88 -26.84
CA TRP A 165 -10.46 -10.03 -27.43
C TRP A 165 -9.83 -10.92 -26.37
N ALA A 166 -9.10 -10.37 -25.40
CA ALA A 166 -8.44 -11.14 -24.33
C ALA A 166 -9.46 -11.90 -23.47
N LYS A 167 -10.62 -11.29 -23.18
CA LYS A 167 -11.73 -11.94 -22.46
C LYS A 167 -12.37 -13.06 -23.26
N LEU A 168 -12.73 -12.78 -24.52
CA LEU A 168 -13.33 -13.76 -25.42
C LEU A 168 -12.38 -14.93 -25.67
N TYR A 169 -11.09 -14.66 -25.85
CA TYR A 169 -10.07 -15.70 -26.03
C TYR A 169 -10.05 -16.64 -24.85
N ASP A 170 -10.02 -16.10 -23.63
CA ASP A 170 -10.03 -16.91 -22.41
C ASP A 170 -11.30 -17.76 -22.28
N GLN A 171 -12.47 -17.17 -22.51
CA GLN A 171 -13.75 -17.87 -22.46
C GLN A 171 -13.84 -19.01 -23.48
N VAL A 172 -13.38 -18.75 -24.70
CA VAL A 172 -13.49 -19.70 -25.79
C VAL A 172 -12.40 -20.77 -25.73
N VAL A 173 -11.13 -20.36 -25.62
CA VAL A 173 -9.97 -21.25 -25.73
C VAL A 173 -9.66 -21.98 -24.42
N ASN A 174 -9.74 -21.29 -23.28
CA ASN A 174 -9.37 -21.86 -21.99
C ASN A 174 -10.56 -22.42 -21.21
N LEU A 175 -11.75 -21.84 -21.37
CA LEU A 175 -12.98 -22.29 -20.68
C LEU A 175 -13.94 -23.09 -21.57
N GLY A 176 -13.66 -23.23 -22.87
CA GLY A 176 -14.42 -24.08 -23.79
C GLY A 176 -15.80 -23.55 -24.19
N GLN A 177 -16.07 -22.24 -24.05
CA GLN A 177 -17.33 -21.58 -24.43
C GLN A 177 -17.39 -21.34 -25.95
N GLU A 178 -17.46 -22.43 -26.74
CA GLU A 178 -17.41 -22.38 -28.21
C GLU A 178 -18.54 -21.56 -28.85
N GLU A 179 -19.66 -21.35 -28.15
CA GLU A 179 -20.74 -20.47 -28.59
C GLU A 179 -20.30 -19.01 -28.79
N LEU A 180 -19.19 -18.57 -28.18
CA LEU A 180 -18.62 -17.24 -28.32
C LEU A 180 -17.57 -17.13 -29.45
N ARG A 181 -17.23 -18.24 -30.14
CA ARG A 181 -16.19 -18.29 -31.18
C ARG A 181 -16.38 -17.26 -32.28
N ALA A 182 -17.60 -17.11 -32.79
CA ALA A 182 -17.88 -16.15 -33.85
C ALA A 182 -17.64 -14.68 -33.41
N GLN A 183 -17.88 -14.37 -32.13
CA GLN A 183 -17.60 -13.04 -31.56
C GLN A 183 -16.09 -12.83 -31.41
N LEU A 184 -15.36 -13.84 -30.93
CA LEU A 184 -13.90 -13.83 -30.85
C LEU A 184 -13.26 -13.52 -32.21
N ASP A 185 -13.68 -14.24 -33.26
CA ASP A 185 -13.16 -14.07 -34.61
C ASP A 185 -13.48 -12.67 -35.17
N ALA A 186 -14.69 -12.16 -34.93
CA ALA A 186 -15.11 -10.83 -35.37
C ALA A 186 -14.34 -9.70 -34.67
N VAL A 187 -14.04 -9.82 -33.37
CA VAL A 187 -13.20 -8.84 -32.67
C VAL A 187 -11.75 -8.96 -33.14
N ARG A 188 -11.21 -10.17 -33.28
CA ARG A 188 -9.83 -10.38 -33.72
C ARG A 188 -9.56 -9.79 -35.10
N ALA A 189 -10.51 -9.87 -36.02
CA ALA A 189 -10.40 -9.31 -37.37
C ALA A 189 -10.28 -7.77 -37.42
N GLN A 190 -10.62 -7.07 -36.32
CA GLN A 190 -10.53 -5.61 -36.23
C GLN A 190 -9.18 -5.12 -35.68
N ILE A 191 -8.34 -6.04 -35.19
CA ILE A 191 -7.06 -5.71 -34.55
C ILE A 191 -5.93 -6.12 -35.50
N PRO A 192 -4.99 -5.22 -35.85
CA PRO A 192 -3.81 -5.57 -36.62
C PRO A 192 -3.00 -6.68 -35.95
N ASP A 193 -2.44 -7.59 -36.75
CA ASP A 193 -1.70 -8.75 -36.23
C ASP A 193 -0.54 -8.35 -35.33
N GLN A 194 0.25 -7.35 -35.74
CA GLN A 194 1.38 -6.84 -34.96
C GLN A 194 0.96 -6.36 -33.56
N VAL A 195 -0.22 -5.74 -33.43
CA VAL A 195 -0.70 -5.24 -32.13
C VAL A 195 -0.99 -6.40 -31.18
N VAL A 196 -1.58 -7.50 -31.68
CA VAL A 196 -1.83 -8.70 -30.89
C VAL A 196 -0.52 -9.44 -30.58
N GLU A 197 0.40 -9.53 -31.55
CA GLU A 197 1.71 -10.16 -31.37
C GLU A 197 2.54 -9.45 -30.30
N ASP A 198 2.65 -8.12 -30.35
CA ASP A 198 3.37 -7.32 -29.36
C ASP A 198 2.75 -7.45 -27.97
N TYR A 199 1.41 -7.43 -27.91
CA TYR A 199 0.65 -7.63 -26.67
C TYR A 199 0.96 -9.00 -26.05
N LEU A 200 0.87 -10.07 -26.83
CA LEU A 200 1.16 -11.43 -26.37
C LEU A 200 2.65 -11.62 -26.02
N ALA A 201 3.58 -10.99 -26.75
CA ALA A 201 5.00 -11.07 -26.46
C ALA A 201 5.36 -10.45 -25.10
N ALA A 202 4.79 -9.28 -24.79
CA ALA A 202 4.97 -8.65 -23.48
C ALA A 202 4.44 -9.55 -22.35
N ARG A 203 3.23 -10.12 -22.54
CA ARG A 203 2.62 -11.03 -21.55
C ARG A 203 3.42 -12.30 -21.35
N ALA A 204 3.83 -12.96 -22.44
CA ALA A 204 4.61 -14.19 -22.38
C ALA A 204 5.95 -13.99 -21.66
N ARG A 205 6.65 -12.89 -21.94
CA ARG A 205 7.87 -12.50 -21.21
C ARG A 205 7.59 -12.33 -19.72
N ASN A 206 6.55 -11.56 -19.37
CA ASN A 206 6.21 -11.29 -17.98
C ASN A 206 5.82 -12.56 -17.23
N HIS A 207 4.98 -13.40 -17.84
CA HIS A 207 4.57 -14.68 -17.26
C HIS A 207 5.77 -15.60 -17.01
N GLN A 208 6.75 -15.64 -17.92
CA GLN A 208 7.97 -16.41 -17.70
C GLN A 208 8.78 -15.89 -16.50
N VAL A 209 8.86 -14.57 -16.31
CA VAL A 209 9.47 -13.97 -15.11
C VAL A 209 8.67 -14.33 -13.85
N ASN A 210 7.34 -14.26 -13.88
CA ASN A 210 6.49 -14.62 -12.73
C ASN A 210 6.69 -16.10 -12.32
N ARG A 211 6.71 -17.02 -13.28
CA ARG A 211 6.99 -18.44 -13.03
C ARG A 211 8.34 -18.65 -12.34
N LEU A 212 9.38 -17.95 -12.82
CA LEU A 212 10.71 -18.01 -12.21
C LEU A 212 10.70 -17.51 -10.76
N MET A 213 9.90 -16.49 -10.44
CA MET A 213 9.79 -16.01 -9.05
C MET A 213 9.16 -17.07 -8.14
N VAL A 214 8.16 -17.82 -8.62
CA VAL A 214 7.59 -18.95 -7.86
C VAL A 214 8.66 -20.03 -7.62
N GLU A 215 9.45 -20.37 -8.64
CA GLU A 215 10.57 -21.31 -8.52
C GLU A 215 11.63 -20.82 -7.51
N TRP A 216 11.87 -19.51 -7.43
CA TRP A 216 12.80 -18.90 -6.47
C TRP A 216 12.29 -18.85 -5.04
N VAL A 217 10.96 -18.96 -4.84
CA VAL A 217 10.42 -19.23 -3.50
C VAL A 217 10.70 -20.69 -3.12
N ALA A 218 10.53 -21.62 -4.05
CA ALA A 218 10.77 -23.04 -3.82
C ALA A 218 12.25 -23.34 -3.50
N ASP A 219 13.20 -22.68 -4.16
CA ASP A 219 14.64 -22.85 -3.91
C ASP A 219 15.17 -22.05 -2.70
N GLY A 220 14.32 -21.23 -2.05
CA GLY A 220 14.66 -20.44 -0.86
C GLY A 220 15.37 -19.11 -1.16
N THR A 221 15.53 -18.74 -2.43
CA THR A 221 16.02 -17.41 -2.81
C THR A 221 15.10 -16.31 -2.26
N ILE A 222 13.80 -16.44 -2.50
CA ILE A 222 12.76 -15.50 -2.08
C ILE A 222 12.10 -16.00 -0.80
N THR A 223 11.92 -15.10 0.18
CA THR A 223 11.29 -15.45 1.46
C THR A 223 9.77 -15.58 1.31
N HIS A 224 9.16 -14.62 0.64
CA HIS A 224 7.73 -14.61 0.33
C HIS A 224 7.49 -13.75 -0.93
N LEU A 225 6.49 -14.14 -1.71
CA LEU A 225 6.18 -13.58 -3.02
C LEU A 225 4.73 -13.13 -3.09
N VAL A 226 4.51 -11.94 -3.65
CA VAL A 226 3.20 -11.48 -4.09
C VAL A 226 3.20 -11.35 -5.62
N LEU A 227 2.29 -12.05 -6.29
CA LEU A 227 1.99 -11.82 -7.71
C LEU A 227 0.65 -11.11 -7.82
N SER A 228 0.68 -9.80 -7.98
CA SER A 228 -0.53 -8.99 -8.02
C SER A 228 -1.16 -8.98 -9.43
N GLU A 229 -2.45 -8.70 -9.59
CA GLU A 229 -3.09 -8.54 -10.92
C GLU A 229 -3.51 -7.08 -11.13
N ASP A 230 -2.90 -6.41 -12.10
CA ASP A 230 -3.18 -5.01 -12.44
C ASP A 230 -4.41 -4.89 -13.34
N ASP A 231 -5.45 -4.20 -12.87
CA ASP A 231 -6.71 -3.95 -13.58
C ASP A 231 -7.23 -5.17 -14.38
N THR A 232 -7.62 -6.22 -13.64
CA THR A 232 -8.02 -7.53 -14.15
C THR A 232 -9.55 -7.67 -14.26
N ALA A 233 -10.03 -8.88 -14.59
CA ALA A 233 -11.44 -9.23 -14.63
C ALA A 233 -11.64 -10.73 -14.34
N PRO A 234 -12.87 -11.19 -14.03
CA PRO A 234 -13.15 -12.61 -13.78
C PRO A 234 -12.85 -13.54 -14.96
N VAL A 235 -12.69 -12.97 -16.17
CA VAL A 235 -12.26 -13.64 -17.40
C VAL A 235 -11.21 -12.79 -18.10
N GLY A 236 -10.35 -13.45 -18.89
CA GLY A 236 -9.29 -12.80 -19.67
C GLY A 236 -7.94 -13.48 -19.47
N LEU A 237 -6.96 -13.10 -20.29
CA LEU A 237 -5.63 -13.73 -20.26
C LEU A 237 -4.94 -13.64 -18.88
N ALA A 238 -5.17 -12.57 -18.11
CA ALA A 238 -4.66 -12.46 -16.74
C ALA A 238 -5.19 -13.58 -15.83
N ARG A 239 -6.47 -13.96 -15.96
CA ARG A 239 -7.07 -15.09 -15.24
C ARG A 239 -6.39 -16.41 -15.61
N ALA A 240 -6.16 -16.64 -16.91
CA ALA A 240 -5.50 -17.86 -17.38
C ALA A 240 -4.08 -17.98 -16.82
N GLU A 241 -3.31 -16.89 -16.88
CA GLU A 241 -1.96 -16.82 -16.33
C GLU A 241 -1.95 -17.04 -14.80
N ARG A 242 -2.91 -16.44 -14.07
CA ARG A 242 -3.07 -16.70 -12.64
C ARG A 242 -3.32 -18.18 -12.36
N VAL A 243 -4.23 -18.82 -13.09
CA VAL A 243 -4.53 -20.26 -12.88
C VAL A 243 -3.29 -21.12 -13.11
N GLU A 244 -2.48 -20.80 -14.13
CA GLU A 244 -1.21 -21.50 -14.36
C GLU A 244 -0.19 -21.28 -13.23
N LEU A 245 -0.13 -20.06 -12.67
CA LEU A 245 0.75 -19.74 -11.55
C LEU A 245 0.26 -20.40 -10.24
N GLU A 246 -1.04 -20.41 -9.98
CA GLU A 246 -1.65 -21.09 -8.82
C GLU A 246 -1.35 -22.60 -8.88
N ALA A 247 -1.47 -23.22 -10.06
CA ALA A 247 -1.10 -24.63 -10.25
C ALA A 247 0.40 -24.87 -10.03
N LEU A 248 1.27 -23.96 -10.44
CA LEU A 248 2.72 -24.05 -10.19
C LEU A 248 3.05 -23.92 -8.69
N VAL A 249 2.36 -23.01 -7.98
CA VAL A 249 2.48 -22.83 -6.53
C VAL A 249 2.10 -24.11 -5.79
N GLU A 250 1.00 -24.75 -6.19
CA GLU A 250 0.56 -26.04 -5.64
C GLU A 250 1.58 -27.15 -5.96
N GLN A 251 2.03 -27.23 -7.22
CA GLN A 251 3.00 -28.24 -7.66
C GLN A 251 4.33 -28.16 -6.87
N LEU A 252 4.78 -26.97 -6.51
CA LEU A 252 6.03 -26.73 -5.79
C LEU A 252 5.86 -26.70 -4.26
N ASP A 253 4.64 -26.86 -3.74
CA ASP A 253 4.31 -26.82 -2.31
C ASP A 253 4.81 -25.54 -1.62
N VAL A 254 4.52 -24.38 -2.23
CA VAL A 254 4.96 -23.06 -1.73
C VAL A 254 3.79 -22.12 -1.41
N GLY A 255 2.57 -22.65 -1.31
CA GLY A 255 1.35 -21.86 -1.09
C GLY A 255 1.29 -21.09 0.24
N ASP A 256 2.13 -21.42 1.21
CA ASP A 256 2.28 -20.69 2.48
C ASP A 256 3.13 -19.41 2.34
N ARG A 257 3.83 -19.27 1.20
CA ARG A 257 4.80 -18.20 0.93
C ARG A 257 4.51 -17.45 -0.37
N VAL A 258 3.44 -17.78 -1.09
CA VAL A 258 3.04 -17.12 -2.33
C VAL A 258 1.58 -16.69 -2.27
N GLU A 259 1.36 -15.40 -2.46
CA GLU A 259 0.02 -14.82 -2.60
C GLU A 259 -0.18 -14.32 -4.03
N ILE A 260 -1.35 -14.59 -4.61
CA ILE A 260 -1.71 -14.09 -5.96
C ILE A 260 -3.05 -13.38 -5.86
N PHE A 261 -3.16 -12.09 -6.19
CA PHE A 261 -4.43 -11.38 -6.00
C PHE A 261 -4.54 -10.10 -6.83
N PRO A 262 -5.75 -9.59 -7.11
CA PRO A 262 -5.90 -8.31 -7.78
C PRO A 262 -5.46 -7.12 -6.92
N GLY A 263 -4.75 -6.19 -7.55
CA GLY A 263 -3.98 -5.12 -6.91
C GLY A 263 -2.67 -4.86 -7.66
N ALA A 264 -1.99 -3.75 -7.37
CA ALA A 264 -0.68 -3.47 -7.98
C ALA A 264 0.09 -2.41 -7.18
N ASP A 265 -0.47 -1.20 -7.12
CA ASP A 265 0.22 -0.02 -6.61
C ASP A 265 0.49 -0.09 -5.10
N GLU A 266 -0.33 -0.82 -4.35
CA GLU A 266 -0.30 -0.89 -2.90
C GLU A 266 0.70 -1.89 -2.33
N VAL A 267 1.19 -2.81 -3.17
CA VAL A 267 1.96 -3.99 -2.73
C VAL A 267 3.27 -3.59 -2.06
N ASP A 268 3.92 -2.52 -2.52
CA ASP A 268 5.12 -1.96 -1.87
C ASP A 268 4.85 -1.63 -0.39
N ALA A 269 3.75 -0.93 -0.11
CA ALA A 269 3.38 -0.53 1.25
C ALA A 269 2.96 -1.74 2.08
N LEU A 270 2.25 -2.69 1.46
CA LEU A 270 1.80 -3.94 2.08
C LEU A 270 2.99 -4.79 2.56
N LEU A 271 4.01 -4.99 1.71
CA LEU A 271 5.19 -5.76 2.07
C LEU A 271 6.11 -5.03 3.03
N VAL A 272 6.21 -3.69 2.96
CA VAL A 272 6.87 -2.89 4.01
C VAL A 272 6.18 -3.09 5.36
N ALA A 273 4.84 -3.07 5.40
CA ALA A 273 4.09 -3.34 6.62
C ALA A 273 4.32 -4.76 7.13
N ARG A 274 4.39 -5.77 6.25
CA ARG A 274 4.70 -7.17 6.61
C ARG A 274 6.05 -7.27 7.34
N VAL A 275 7.12 -6.69 6.77
CA VAL A 275 8.45 -6.69 7.39
C VAL A 275 8.43 -5.99 8.74
N ILE A 276 7.74 -4.85 8.84
CA ILE A 276 7.65 -4.08 10.07
C ILE A 276 6.79 -4.77 11.13
N ALA A 277 5.74 -5.47 10.74
CA ALA A 277 4.84 -6.20 11.63
C ALA A 277 5.28 -7.66 11.84
N ALA A 278 6.46 -8.06 11.36
CA ALA A 278 6.96 -9.43 11.46
C ALA A 278 6.85 -9.97 12.89
N GLY A 279 6.20 -11.13 13.01
CA GLY A 279 5.93 -11.82 14.29
C GLY A 279 4.73 -11.29 15.08
N ALA A 280 4.01 -10.27 14.60
CA ALA A 280 2.86 -9.71 15.31
C ALA A 280 1.56 -10.51 15.09
N ALA A 281 1.45 -11.24 13.97
CA ALA A 281 0.34 -12.14 13.61
C ALA A 281 -1.08 -11.60 13.93
N PRO A 282 -1.45 -10.40 13.43
CA PRO A 282 -2.73 -9.77 13.73
C PRO A 282 -3.93 -10.59 13.25
N THR A 283 -5.00 -10.57 14.05
CA THR A 283 -6.31 -11.10 13.65
C THR A 283 -7.25 -10.00 13.21
N TYR A 284 -8.02 -10.24 12.15
CA TYR A 284 -8.97 -9.28 11.57
C TYR A 284 -10.37 -9.86 11.57
N ARG A 285 -11.35 -9.07 12.00
CA ARG A 285 -12.78 -9.33 11.74
C ARG A 285 -13.27 -8.32 10.70
N VAL A 286 -13.97 -8.80 9.68
CA VAL A 286 -14.48 -7.94 8.60
C VAL A 286 -15.91 -7.51 8.91
N GLU A 287 -16.19 -6.22 8.75
CA GLU A 287 -17.54 -5.66 8.76
C GLU A 287 -17.81 -5.01 7.41
N TYR A 288 -18.92 -5.36 6.78
CA TYR A 288 -19.32 -4.83 5.47
C TYR A 288 -20.39 -3.75 5.64
N ALA A 289 -20.31 -2.68 4.85
CA ALA A 289 -21.34 -1.63 4.84
C ALA A 289 -22.67 -2.12 4.23
N GLY A 290 -22.60 -2.90 3.15
CA GLY A 290 -23.76 -3.46 2.45
C GLY A 290 -23.66 -4.98 2.34
N VAL A 291 -23.67 -5.50 1.11
CA VAL A 291 -23.56 -6.95 0.85
C VAL A 291 -22.21 -7.51 1.29
N SER A 292 -22.18 -8.83 1.51
CA SER A 292 -20.94 -9.55 1.80
C SER A 292 -19.96 -9.43 0.63
N GLY A 293 -18.66 -9.35 0.93
CA GLY A 293 -17.61 -9.46 -0.08
C GLY A 293 -17.59 -10.80 -0.81
N GLU A 294 -18.27 -11.83 -0.31
CA GLU A 294 -18.46 -13.11 -1.02
C GLU A 294 -19.43 -12.98 -2.21
N GLU A 295 -20.33 -11.99 -2.16
CA GLU A 295 -21.37 -11.75 -3.17
C GLU A 295 -20.99 -10.62 -4.14
N TRP A 296 -19.81 -10.02 -3.95
CA TRP A 296 -19.37 -8.85 -4.69
C TRP A 296 -17.94 -9.00 -5.20
N THR A 297 -17.75 -8.80 -6.49
CA THR A 297 -16.44 -8.57 -7.12
C THR A 297 -16.35 -7.09 -7.44
N ALA A 298 -15.37 -6.38 -6.88
CA ALA A 298 -15.21 -4.96 -7.17
C ALA A 298 -14.78 -4.75 -8.63
N GLN A 299 -14.99 -3.54 -9.15
CA GLN A 299 -14.59 -3.23 -10.52
C GLN A 299 -13.06 -3.34 -10.65
N LEU A 300 -12.59 -3.92 -11.76
CA LEU A 300 -11.17 -4.19 -12.04
C LEU A 300 -10.54 -5.32 -11.18
N GLU A 301 -11.38 -6.13 -10.54
CA GLU A 301 -10.99 -7.32 -9.79
C GLU A 301 -11.33 -8.62 -10.55
N GLY A 302 -10.61 -9.70 -10.23
CA GLY A 302 -10.78 -11.02 -10.86
C GLY A 302 -11.43 -12.08 -9.98
N ILE A 303 -11.65 -11.78 -8.70
CA ILE A 303 -12.13 -12.70 -7.67
C ILE A 303 -13.11 -11.99 -6.71
N PRO A 304 -13.96 -12.73 -5.97
CA PRO A 304 -14.79 -12.13 -4.92
C PRO A 304 -13.97 -11.30 -3.94
N PHE A 305 -14.51 -10.17 -3.49
CA PHE A 305 -13.75 -9.23 -2.68
C PHE A 305 -13.38 -9.81 -1.30
N ALA A 306 -14.20 -10.70 -0.75
CA ALA A 306 -13.86 -11.44 0.47
C ALA A 306 -12.63 -12.34 0.29
N GLU A 307 -12.45 -12.94 -0.89
CA GLU A 307 -11.24 -13.69 -1.22
C GLU A 307 -10.04 -12.75 -1.32
N ASN A 308 -10.20 -11.60 -1.98
CA ASN A 308 -9.11 -10.62 -2.07
C ASN A 308 -8.68 -10.10 -0.68
N ILE A 309 -9.65 -9.84 0.21
CA ILE A 309 -9.38 -9.50 1.63
C ILE A 309 -8.54 -10.57 2.31
N ARG A 310 -8.90 -11.86 2.18
CA ARG A 310 -8.14 -12.95 2.81
C ARG A 310 -6.69 -13.02 2.31
N ARG A 311 -6.48 -12.88 1.00
CA ARG A 311 -5.14 -12.92 0.39
C ARG A 311 -4.29 -11.71 0.83
N HIS A 312 -4.85 -10.50 0.84
CA HIS A 312 -4.17 -9.29 1.37
C HIS A 312 -3.83 -9.38 2.86
N VAL A 313 -4.76 -9.89 3.68
CA VAL A 313 -4.52 -10.11 5.12
C VAL A 313 -3.39 -11.12 5.34
N THR A 314 -3.32 -12.18 4.54
CA THR A 314 -2.24 -13.17 4.61
C THR A 314 -0.90 -12.56 4.15
N ALA A 315 -0.92 -11.75 3.10
CA ALA A 315 0.26 -11.02 2.61
C ALA A 315 0.86 -10.08 3.67
N VAL A 316 0.06 -9.46 4.54
CA VAL A 316 0.59 -8.63 5.65
C VAL A 316 1.00 -9.45 6.90
N GLY A 317 0.85 -10.78 6.85
CA GLY A 317 1.19 -11.72 7.93
C GLY A 317 0.08 -11.88 8.98
N GLY A 318 -1.16 -11.58 8.63
CA GLY A 318 -2.34 -11.70 9.49
C GLY A 318 -3.27 -12.85 9.11
N ARG A 319 -4.42 -12.93 9.79
CA ARG A 319 -5.50 -13.87 9.44
C ARG A 319 -6.88 -13.29 9.73
N VAL A 320 -7.86 -13.65 8.90
CA VAL A 320 -9.27 -13.30 9.11
C VAL A 320 -9.91 -14.29 10.11
N VAL A 321 -10.75 -13.78 11.02
CA VAL A 321 -11.50 -14.54 12.02
C VAL A 321 -12.95 -14.08 12.11
N ALA A 322 -13.86 -14.96 12.56
CA ALA A 322 -15.28 -14.64 12.67
C ALA A 322 -15.68 -13.93 13.98
N GLY A 323 -14.91 -14.12 15.06
CA GLY A 323 -15.21 -13.59 16.39
C GLY A 323 -14.31 -12.42 16.79
N ASP A 324 -14.01 -12.32 18.09
CA ASP A 324 -13.11 -11.30 18.61
C ASP A 324 -11.76 -11.30 17.85
N ALA A 325 -11.39 -10.11 17.39
CA ALA A 325 -10.20 -9.87 16.60
C ALA A 325 -9.42 -8.69 17.16
N ASP A 326 -8.12 -8.64 16.84
CA ASP A 326 -7.27 -7.52 17.23
C ASP A 326 -7.63 -6.21 16.51
N ILE A 327 -8.15 -6.33 15.28
CA ILE A 327 -8.48 -5.22 14.37
C ILE A 327 -9.83 -5.50 13.70
N VAL A 328 -10.68 -4.49 13.59
CA VAL A 328 -11.85 -4.53 12.70
C VAL A 328 -11.50 -3.89 11.37
N LEU A 329 -11.72 -4.64 10.29
CA LEU A 329 -11.62 -4.16 8.92
C LEU A 329 -13.03 -3.80 8.43
N ALA A 330 -13.36 -2.51 8.47
CA ALA A 330 -14.64 -1.98 8.03
C ALA A 330 -14.56 -1.67 6.52
N VAL A 331 -15.36 -2.35 5.71
CA VAL A 331 -15.25 -2.34 4.24
C VAL A 331 -16.53 -1.79 3.62
N ASN A 332 -16.39 -0.74 2.81
CA ASN A 332 -17.48 -0.13 2.09
C ASN A 332 -17.91 -0.97 0.86
N THR A 333 -18.88 -1.87 1.04
CA THR A 333 -19.46 -2.69 -0.04
C THR A 333 -20.78 -2.07 -0.55
N PRO A 334 -21.23 -2.42 -1.77
CA PRO A 334 -22.50 -1.93 -2.29
C PRO A 334 -23.67 -2.43 -1.46
N SER A 335 -24.72 -1.63 -1.34
CA SER A 335 -25.99 -2.04 -0.74
C SER A 335 -26.70 -3.09 -1.60
N ALA A 336 -27.44 -4.01 -0.96
CA ALA A 336 -28.24 -5.00 -1.67
C ALA A 336 -29.29 -4.35 -2.59
N VAL A 337 -29.82 -3.20 -2.16
CA VAL A 337 -30.73 -2.36 -2.93
C VAL A 337 -30.21 -0.92 -2.92
N ALA A 338 -30.08 -0.29 -4.09
CA ALA A 338 -29.50 1.05 -4.22
C ALA A 338 -30.21 2.11 -3.35
N THR A 339 -31.53 2.00 -3.14
CA THR A 339 -32.31 2.93 -2.31
C THR A 339 -32.03 2.81 -0.81
N GLN A 340 -31.39 1.72 -0.35
CA GLN A 340 -30.99 1.52 1.05
C GLN A 340 -29.63 2.13 1.39
N ARG A 341 -28.90 2.63 0.38
CA ARG A 341 -27.52 3.08 0.53
C ARG A 341 -27.29 4.05 1.69
N ALA A 342 -28.15 5.05 1.82
CA ALA A 342 -28.03 6.02 2.89
C ALA A 342 -28.15 5.38 4.28
N ALA A 343 -29.12 4.47 4.47
CA ALA A 343 -29.35 3.80 5.73
C ALA A 343 -28.23 2.81 6.09
N ASP A 344 -27.74 2.06 5.10
CA ASP A 344 -26.61 1.14 5.25
C ASP A 344 -25.34 1.90 5.68
N LEU A 345 -25.04 3.03 5.02
CA LEU A 345 -23.92 3.89 5.40
C LEU A 345 -24.08 4.50 6.79
N ASP A 346 -25.30 4.91 7.16
CA ASP A 346 -25.56 5.46 8.49
C ASP A 346 -25.30 4.42 9.58
N ALA A 347 -25.79 3.18 9.38
CA ALA A 347 -25.56 2.06 10.30
C ALA A 347 -24.08 1.64 10.35
N PHE A 348 -23.40 1.63 9.21
CA PHE A 348 -22.00 1.30 9.09
C PHE A 348 -21.11 2.30 9.86
N VAL A 349 -21.35 3.60 9.68
CA VAL A 349 -20.63 4.65 10.42
C VAL A 349 -20.96 4.61 11.91
N ASP A 350 -22.20 4.29 12.30
CA ASP A 350 -22.54 4.07 13.71
C ASP A 350 -21.78 2.89 14.33
N SER A 351 -21.65 1.79 13.60
CA SER A 351 -20.85 0.64 14.04
C SER A 351 -19.41 1.05 14.30
N ILE A 352 -18.78 1.74 13.34
CA ILE A 352 -17.42 2.27 13.48
C ILE A 352 -17.31 3.20 14.70
N GLY A 353 -18.26 4.11 14.90
CA GLY A 353 -18.29 5.01 16.05
C GLY A 353 -18.35 4.25 17.40
N GLY A 354 -19.19 3.22 17.47
CA GLY A 354 -19.27 2.34 18.64
C GLY A 354 -17.97 1.59 18.92
N LEU A 355 -17.33 1.06 17.88
CA LEU A 355 -16.04 0.36 17.96
C LEU A 355 -14.92 1.29 18.45
N LEU A 356 -14.84 2.51 17.90
CA LEU A 356 -13.86 3.52 18.30
C LEU A 356 -14.07 3.97 19.75
N ALA A 357 -15.33 4.19 20.17
CA ALA A 357 -15.66 4.53 21.55
C ALA A 357 -15.27 3.41 22.54
N ALA A 358 -15.35 2.14 22.11
CA ALA A 358 -14.86 0.99 22.87
C ALA A 358 -13.32 0.83 22.83
N GLY A 359 -12.60 1.65 22.08
CA GLY A 359 -11.15 1.57 21.91
C GLY A 359 -10.69 0.42 21.00
N THR A 360 -11.60 -0.13 20.21
CA THR A 360 -11.31 -1.17 19.21
C THR A 360 -10.53 -0.54 18.05
N PRO A 361 -9.40 -1.12 17.61
CA PRO A 361 -8.69 -0.61 16.45
C PRO A 361 -9.47 -0.87 15.16
N VAL A 362 -9.76 0.18 14.38
CA VAL A 362 -10.54 0.10 13.15
C VAL A 362 -9.72 0.59 11.96
N ILE A 363 -9.71 -0.21 10.89
CA ILE A 363 -9.23 0.17 9.55
C ILE A 363 -10.47 0.32 8.66
N VAL A 364 -10.56 1.42 7.92
CA VAL A 364 -11.65 1.63 6.95
C VAL A 364 -11.13 1.49 5.53
N VAL A 365 -11.78 0.65 4.74
CA VAL A 365 -11.50 0.44 3.31
C VAL A 365 -12.70 0.93 2.52
N ASP A 366 -12.47 1.79 1.54
CA ASP A 366 -13.50 2.35 0.67
C ASP A 366 -13.31 1.93 -0.80
N PRO A 367 -13.57 0.65 -1.13
CA PRO A 367 -13.25 0.09 -2.44
C PRO A 367 -14.36 0.29 -3.50
N LEU A 368 -15.50 0.90 -3.11
CA LEU A 368 -16.72 0.83 -3.91
C LEU A 368 -16.60 1.54 -5.26
N ILE A 369 -15.94 2.69 -5.29
CA ILE A 369 -15.85 3.54 -6.48
C ILE A 369 -14.42 3.59 -6.98
N VAL A 370 -14.22 3.23 -8.25
CA VAL A 370 -12.89 3.29 -8.85
C VAL A 370 -12.40 4.74 -8.97
N ASN A 371 -11.13 4.96 -8.68
CA ASN A 371 -10.37 6.20 -8.73
C ASN A 371 -10.67 7.26 -7.67
N LYS A 372 -11.62 7.03 -6.76
CA LYS A 372 -12.04 8.03 -5.77
C LYS A 372 -12.80 7.40 -4.60
N ALA A 373 -12.76 8.07 -3.46
CA ALA A 373 -13.59 7.74 -2.33
C ALA A 373 -15.09 7.91 -2.65
N ASP A 374 -15.92 7.16 -1.92
CA ASP A 374 -17.34 7.43 -1.81
C ASP A 374 -17.57 8.65 -0.91
N HIS A 375 -17.81 9.80 -1.55
CA HIS A 375 -18.04 11.07 -0.86
C HIS A 375 -19.17 11.00 0.17
N GLU A 376 -20.19 10.16 -0.06
CA GLU A 376 -21.29 9.97 0.89
C GLU A 376 -20.86 9.25 2.18
N LEU A 377 -19.92 8.30 2.08
CA LEU A 377 -19.31 7.65 3.25
C LEU A 377 -18.41 8.65 3.98
N VAL A 378 -17.53 9.35 3.25
CA VAL A 378 -16.58 10.31 3.83
C VAL A 378 -17.30 11.43 4.59
N THR A 379 -18.32 12.04 4.01
CA THR A 379 -19.14 13.08 4.66
C THR A 379 -19.77 12.58 5.97
N ARG A 380 -20.26 11.34 6.01
CA ARG A 380 -20.84 10.75 7.23
C ARG A 380 -19.78 10.50 8.29
N MET A 381 -18.60 10.03 7.89
CA MET A 381 -17.49 9.82 8.83
C MET A 381 -17.01 11.15 9.42
N GLU A 382 -16.82 12.18 8.58
CA GLU A 382 -16.45 13.54 9.02
C GLU A 382 -17.43 14.11 10.05
N ALA A 383 -18.73 13.86 9.86
CA ALA A 383 -19.76 14.40 10.74
C ALA A 383 -19.90 13.65 12.08
N ARG A 384 -19.50 12.37 12.14
CA ARG A 384 -19.90 11.46 13.24
C ARG A 384 -18.73 10.79 13.95
N LEU A 385 -17.54 10.78 13.35
CA LEU A 385 -16.38 10.06 13.87
C LEU A 385 -15.24 11.02 14.23
N ASP A 386 -14.42 10.60 15.20
CA ASP A 386 -13.08 11.15 15.37
C ASP A 386 -12.15 10.49 14.33
N LEU A 387 -11.93 11.15 13.19
CA LEU A 387 -11.11 10.59 12.11
C LEU A 387 -9.67 10.28 12.56
N ALA A 388 -9.14 11.03 13.53
CA ALA A 388 -7.80 10.82 14.08
C ALA A 388 -7.70 9.57 14.99
N ALA A 389 -8.83 8.94 15.33
CA ALA A 389 -8.88 7.71 16.11
C ALA A 389 -8.79 6.42 15.26
N LEU A 390 -8.99 6.52 13.93
CA LEU A 390 -8.84 5.39 13.01
C LEU A 390 -7.38 4.92 12.94
N LEU A 391 -7.15 3.62 12.74
CA LEU A 391 -5.82 3.12 12.40
C LEU A 391 -5.39 3.54 11.00
N SER A 392 -6.34 3.57 10.06
CA SER A 392 -6.13 3.96 8.67
C SER A 392 -7.46 4.08 7.92
N TYR A 393 -7.40 4.80 6.79
CA TYR A 393 -8.46 4.91 5.79
C TYR A 393 -7.82 4.91 4.39
N SER A 394 -8.47 4.30 3.40
CA SER A 394 -8.20 4.61 1.98
C SER A 394 -9.39 4.26 1.09
N GLY A 395 -9.62 5.10 0.08
CA GLY A 395 -10.54 4.89 -1.04
C GLY A 395 -9.87 5.15 -2.39
N TRP A 396 -8.57 4.86 -2.49
CA TRP A 396 -7.76 5.26 -3.63
C TRP A 396 -7.72 4.20 -4.73
N ASN A 397 -7.96 4.62 -5.98
CA ASN A 397 -7.76 3.83 -7.20
C ASN A 397 -8.70 2.60 -7.31
N THR A 398 -8.22 1.37 -7.21
CA THR A 398 -9.07 0.16 -7.31
C THR A 398 -9.39 -0.43 -5.93
N GLY A 399 -10.21 -1.49 -5.91
CA GLY A 399 -10.54 -2.22 -4.67
C GLY A 399 -9.30 -2.76 -3.97
N GLY A 400 -8.43 -3.46 -4.70
CA GLY A 400 -7.13 -3.95 -4.22
C GLY A 400 -6.22 -2.84 -3.73
N ASN A 401 -6.11 -1.73 -4.49
CA ASN A 401 -5.25 -0.62 -4.05
C ASN A 401 -5.74 0.03 -2.75
N ALA A 402 -7.05 0.29 -2.62
CA ALA A 402 -7.64 0.84 -1.40
C ALA A 402 -7.43 -0.12 -0.21
N LEU A 403 -7.66 -1.41 -0.42
CA LEU A 403 -7.47 -2.46 0.57
C LEU A 403 -6.03 -2.52 1.08
N GLY A 404 -5.04 -2.67 0.20
CA GLY A 404 -3.65 -2.80 0.65
C GLY A 404 -3.06 -1.52 1.23
N LEU A 405 -3.46 -0.32 0.76
CA LEU A 405 -3.03 0.95 1.37
C LEU A 405 -3.62 1.13 2.78
N ALA A 406 -4.90 0.84 2.97
CA ALA A 406 -5.53 0.90 4.28
C ALA A 406 -4.93 -0.17 5.23
N LEU A 407 -4.79 -1.41 4.74
CA LEU A 407 -4.27 -2.53 5.53
C LEU A 407 -2.81 -2.33 5.93
N SER A 408 -1.95 -1.86 5.02
CA SER A 408 -0.53 -1.61 5.29
C SER A 408 -0.33 -0.56 6.39
N HIS A 409 -0.95 0.62 6.24
CA HIS A 409 -0.90 1.69 7.24
C HIS A 409 -1.41 1.20 8.59
N GLY A 410 -2.60 0.62 8.62
CA GLY A 410 -3.26 0.24 9.87
C GLY A 410 -2.53 -0.89 10.61
N THR A 411 -2.01 -1.86 9.87
CA THR A 411 -1.25 -3.00 10.44
C THR A 411 0.08 -2.55 11.02
N ALA A 412 0.84 -1.74 10.28
CA ALA A 412 2.10 -1.17 10.77
C ALA A 412 1.86 -0.33 12.03
N ARG A 413 0.81 0.50 12.02
CA ARG A 413 0.43 1.32 13.16
C ARG A 413 0.04 0.50 14.38
N TRP A 414 -0.81 -0.51 14.19
CA TRP A 414 -1.25 -1.41 15.25
C TRP A 414 -0.08 -2.16 15.90
N ALA A 415 0.82 -2.72 15.08
CA ALA A 415 1.99 -3.46 15.56
C ALA A 415 2.93 -2.56 16.38
N TYR A 416 3.10 -1.31 15.96
CA TYR A 416 3.84 -0.32 16.72
C TYR A 416 3.17 0.02 18.06
N LEU A 417 1.86 0.28 18.09
CA LEU A 417 1.15 0.60 19.32
C LEU A 417 1.23 -0.54 20.36
N ARG A 418 1.23 -1.81 19.92
CA ARG A 418 1.43 -2.96 20.81
C ARG A 418 2.85 -3.10 21.32
N SER A 419 3.85 -2.83 20.49
CA SER A 419 5.26 -2.98 20.86
C SER A 419 5.85 -1.77 21.59
N SER A 420 5.21 -0.60 21.51
CA SER A 420 5.67 0.66 22.11
C SER A 420 5.85 0.64 23.64
N GLY A 421 5.38 -0.41 24.33
CA GLY A 421 5.58 -0.61 25.76
C GLY A 421 7.00 -1.07 26.16
N SER A 422 7.85 -1.41 25.19
CA SER A 422 9.13 -2.11 25.37
C SER A 422 10.39 -1.23 25.19
N GLY A 423 10.39 0.00 25.71
CA GLY A 423 11.62 0.80 25.86
C GLY A 423 11.68 2.13 25.13
N TYR A 424 10.61 2.55 24.43
CA TYR A 424 10.55 3.89 23.83
C TYR A 424 10.20 4.96 24.86
N GLY A 425 10.90 6.09 24.79
CA GLY A 425 10.53 7.32 25.50
C GLY A 425 9.39 8.06 24.80
N VAL A 426 8.62 8.89 25.53
CA VAL A 426 7.57 9.75 24.92
C VAL A 426 8.11 10.61 23.77
N PRO A 427 9.31 11.22 23.84
CA PRO A 427 9.89 11.95 22.70
C PRO A 427 10.04 11.09 21.44
N GLU A 428 10.47 9.84 21.59
CA GLU A 428 10.65 8.89 20.48
C GLU A 428 9.30 8.46 19.88
N MET A 429 8.22 8.49 20.68
CA MET A 429 6.87 8.15 20.21
C MET A 429 6.18 9.27 19.40
N ARG A 430 6.68 10.51 19.48
CA ARG A 430 6.05 11.65 18.79
C ARG A 430 6.15 11.55 17.27
N GLY A 431 7.31 11.16 16.76
CA GLY A 431 7.55 11.01 15.31
C GLY A 431 6.55 10.06 14.65
N PRO A 432 6.40 8.82 15.15
CA PRO A 432 5.44 7.86 14.59
C PRO A 432 3.98 8.30 14.72
N GLY A 433 3.62 8.94 15.84
CA GLY A 433 2.28 9.52 16.00
C GLY A 433 1.99 10.65 15.02
N LEU A 434 2.99 11.51 14.75
CA LEU A 434 2.88 12.58 13.78
C LEU A 434 2.75 12.04 12.35
N ALA A 435 3.60 11.09 11.96
CA ALA A 435 3.54 10.45 10.64
C ALA A 435 2.19 9.76 10.40
N HIS A 436 1.65 9.07 11.40
CA HIS A 436 0.31 8.46 11.32
C HIS A 436 -0.79 9.51 11.03
N ALA A 437 -0.77 10.65 11.74
CA ALA A 437 -1.75 11.71 11.53
C ALA A 437 -1.60 12.42 10.18
N GLU A 438 -0.36 12.70 9.77
CA GLU A 438 -0.04 13.22 8.43
C GLU A 438 -0.53 12.27 7.34
N TYR A 439 -0.38 10.96 7.55
CA TYR A 439 -0.79 9.96 6.58
C TYR A 439 -2.32 9.79 6.51
N LEU A 440 -3.02 9.85 7.65
CA LEU A 440 -4.49 9.91 7.66
C LEU A 440 -5.01 11.15 6.91
N LEU A 441 -4.51 12.34 7.24
CA LEU A 441 -4.91 13.58 6.57
C LEU A 441 -4.65 13.51 5.06
N TYR A 442 -3.49 12.99 4.66
CA TYR A 442 -3.15 12.73 3.27
C TYR A 442 -4.18 11.83 2.58
N ARG A 443 -4.59 10.72 3.21
CA ARG A 443 -5.56 9.77 2.63
C ARG A 443 -6.94 10.40 2.46
N PHE A 444 -7.46 11.04 3.50
CA PHE A 444 -8.77 11.70 3.42
C PHE A 444 -8.81 12.77 2.33
N VAL A 445 -7.85 13.70 2.33
CA VAL A 445 -7.84 14.81 1.36
C VAL A 445 -7.55 14.32 -0.07
N LYS A 446 -6.65 13.36 -0.23
CA LYS A 446 -6.27 12.86 -1.56
C LYS A 446 -7.30 11.91 -2.16
N ASP A 447 -7.99 11.13 -1.35
CA ASP A 447 -8.91 10.11 -1.86
C ASP A 447 -10.32 10.69 -2.09
N ASP A 448 -10.73 11.73 -1.34
CA ASP A 448 -12.00 12.44 -1.55
C ASP A 448 -11.87 13.85 -2.16
N PRO A 449 -11.58 14.97 -1.43
CA PRO A 449 -11.57 16.30 -2.03
C PRO A 449 -10.73 16.47 -3.30
N TRP A 450 -9.55 15.85 -3.39
CA TRP A 450 -8.77 15.87 -4.62
C TRP A 450 -9.51 15.17 -5.77
N LYS A 451 -9.95 13.92 -5.58
CA LYS A 451 -10.52 13.11 -6.67
C LYS A 451 -11.95 13.50 -7.03
N ASN A 452 -12.77 13.87 -6.05
CA ASN A 452 -14.17 14.23 -6.26
C ASN A 452 -14.39 15.70 -6.63
N VAL A 453 -13.47 16.61 -6.27
CA VAL A 453 -13.64 18.06 -6.51
C VAL A 453 -12.51 18.63 -7.35
N VAL A 454 -11.29 18.74 -6.80
CA VAL A 454 -10.23 19.55 -7.40
C VAL A 454 -9.73 18.97 -8.72
N GLN A 455 -9.63 17.65 -8.85
CA GLN A 455 -9.27 16.96 -10.08
C GLN A 455 -10.34 17.13 -11.16
N VAL A 456 -11.62 17.04 -10.79
CA VAL A 456 -12.74 17.23 -11.72
C VAL A 456 -12.67 18.63 -12.32
N GLU A 457 -12.45 19.64 -11.47
CA GLU A 457 -12.23 21.02 -11.89
C GLU A 457 -10.97 21.16 -12.77
N ALA A 458 -9.85 20.53 -12.39
CA ALA A 458 -8.60 20.57 -13.15
C ALA A 458 -8.78 19.96 -14.55
N TYR A 459 -9.50 18.84 -14.66
CA TYR A 459 -9.80 18.18 -15.93
C TYR A 459 -10.69 19.06 -16.81
N ALA A 460 -11.72 19.67 -16.24
CA ALA A 460 -12.57 20.60 -16.96
C ALA A 460 -11.77 21.83 -17.43
N HIS A 461 -10.89 22.35 -16.59
CA HIS A 461 -10.01 23.48 -16.93
C HIS A 461 -9.05 23.14 -18.07
N ALA A 462 -8.37 21.99 -18.02
CA ALA A 462 -7.47 21.54 -19.08
C ALA A 462 -8.21 21.44 -20.42
N ARG A 463 -9.36 20.76 -20.43
CA ARG A 463 -10.16 20.54 -21.64
C ARG A 463 -10.72 21.84 -22.22
N ALA A 464 -11.10 22.81 -21.39
CA ALA A 464 -11.54 24.12 -21.85
C ALA A 464 -10.44 24.89 -22.61
N GLN A 465 -9.16 24.60 -22.32
CA GLN A 465 -8.00 25.14 -23.03
C GLN A 465 -7.57 24.28 -24.23
N GLY A 466 -8.27 23.17 -24.50
CA GLY A 466 -7.88 22.19 -25.52
C GLY A 466 -6.70 21.32 -25.13
N TRP A 467 -6.35 21.22 -23.84
CA TRP A 467 -5.25 20.40 -23.34
C TRP A 467 -5.73 19.01 -22.92
N ASP A 468 -4.88 18.01 -23.12
CA ASP A 468 -5.13 16.64 -22.64
C ASP A 468 -4.73 16.53 -21.14
N PRO A 469 -5.68 16.29 -20.22
CA PRO A 469 -5.36 16.13 -18.80
C PRO A 469 -4.48 14.91 -18.49
N LEU A 470 -4.31 13.96 -19.42
CA LEU A 470 -3.50 12.76 -19.25
C LEU A 470 -2.12 12.83 -19.92
N ALA A 471 -1.85 13.89 -20.70
CA ALA A 471 -0.61 14.09 -21.44
C ALA A 471 -0.27 15.59 -21.54
N LEU A 472 0.11 16.18 -20.40
CA LEU A 472 0.48 17.59 -20.32
C LEU A 472 1.89 17.82 -20.91
N THR A 473 2.09 18.97 -21.56
CA THR A 473 3.44 19.46 -21.85
C THR A 473 4.15 19.93 -20.58
N ALA A 474 5.47 20.13 -20.62
CA ALA A 474 6.23 20.65 -19.48
C ALA A 474 5.72 22.03 -18.99
N GLU A 475 5.31 22.89 -19.91
CA GLU A 475 4.73 24.21 -19.61
C GLU A 475 3.35 24.07 -18.95
N GLN A 476 2.48 23.22 -19.50
CA GLN A 476 1.16 22.95 -18.95
C GLN A 476 1.25 22.29 -17.57
N LYS A 477 2.20 21.39 -17.35
CA LYS A 477 2.48 20.83 -16.03
C LYS A 477 2.89 21.92 -15.05
N THR A 478 3.83 22.78 -15.43
CA THR A 478 4.29 23.88 -14.56
C THR A 478 3.13 24.79 -14.16
N TYR A 479 2.24 25.09 -15.11
CA TYR A 479 0.99 25.80 -14.84
C TYR A 479 0.12 25.06 -13.81
N PHE A 480 -0.14 23.77 -14.06
CA PHE A 480 -0.99 22.99 -13.17
C PHE A 480 -0.39 22.72 -11.80
N ASP A 481 0.94 22.61 -11.67
CA ASP A 481 1.62 22.53 -10.37
C ASP A 481 1.28 23.74 -9.48
N GLY A 482 1.24 24.93 -10.06
CA GLY A 482 0.75 26.14 -9.38
C GLY A 482 -0.76 26.07 -9.10
N TRP A 483 -1.55 25.76 -10.13
CA TRP A 483 -3.01 25.72 -10.07
C TRP A 483 -3.54 24.76 -8.98
N VAL A 484 -2.97 23.55 -8.88
CA VAL A 484 -3.37 22.55 -7.89
C VAL A 484 -2.89 22.95 -6.50
N ARG A 485 -1.69 23.53 -6.37
CA ARG A 485 -1.14 24.00 -5.09
C ARG A 485 -1.99 25.10 -4.48
N GLU A 486 -2.39 26.09 -5.28
CA GLU A 486 -3.25 27.20 -4.86
C GLU A 486 -4.61 26.76 -4.33
N ARG A 487 -5.09 25.57 -4.74
CA ARG A 487 -6.37 25.01 -4.30
C ARG A 487 -6.22 24.00 -3.17
N LEU A 488 -5.31 23.04 -3.30
CA LEU A 488 -5.17 21.94 -2.35
C LEU A 488 -4.52 22.34 -1.04
N VAL A 489 -3.55 23.27 -1.02
CA VAL A 489 -2.93 23.72 0.24
C VAL A 489 -3.97 24.33 1.19
N PRO A 490 -4.74 25.37 0.79
CA PRO A 490 -5.73 25.96 1.68
C PRO A 490 -6.91 25.01 1.95
N LEU A 491 -7.25 24.11 1.02
CA LEU A 491 -8.24 23.06 1.28
C LEU A 491 -7.76 22.11 2.38
N THR A 492 -6.51 21.64 2.30
CA THR A 492 -5.92 20.74 3.30
C THR A 492 -5.83 21.39 4.66
N GLU A 493 -5.46 22.67 4.73
CA GLU A 493 -5.41 23.44 5.97
C GLU A 493 -6.79 23.55 6.62
N ARG A 494 -7.84 23.85 5.83
CA ARG A 494 -9.23 23.86 6.33
C ARG A 494 -9.68 22.48 6.77
N TYR A 495 -9.45 21.46 5.96
CA TYR A 495 -9.80 20.08 6.30
C TYR A 495 -9.15 19.62 7.60
N PHE A 496 -7.87 19.99 7.80
CA PHE A 496 -7.20 19.78 9.08
C PHE A 496 -7.91 20.51 10.21
N ALA A 497 -8.20 21.81 10.06
CA ALA A 497 -8.83 22.61 11.11
C ALA A 497 -10.21 22.06 11.51
N ASP A 498 -10.99 21.58 10.53
CA ASP A 498 -12.36 21.12 10.71
C ASP A 498 -12.43 19.69 11.30
N HIS A 499 -11.50 18.79 10.94
CA HIS A 499 -11.62 17.36 11.26
C HIS A 499 -10.45 16.74 12.05
N PHE A 500 -9.33 17.45 12.20
CA PHE A 500 -8.12 16.96 12.90
C PHE A 500 -7.63 17.92 13.99
N GLY A 501 -7.85 19.23 13.85
CA GLY A 501 -7.40 20.25 14.79
C GLY A 501 -8.04 20.06 16.17
N GLY A 502 -7.21 19.97 17.21
CA GLY A 502 -7.67 19.74 18.59
C GLY A 502 -7.90 18.27 18.95
N HIS A 503 -7.96 17.36 17.96
CA HIS A 503 -8.11 15.93 18.19
C HIS A 503 -6.83 15.31 18.77
N ARG A 504 -6.99 14.18 19.47
CA ARG A 504 -5.89 13.49 20.15
C ARG A 504 -5.43 12.29 19.32
N VAL A 505 -4.14 12.22 19.08
CA VAL A 505 -3.50 11.05 18.47
C VAL A 505 -2.84 10.22 19.57
N VAL A 506 -3.11 8.91 19.58
CA VAL A 506 -2.38 7.97 20.44
C VAL A 506 -0.95 7.88 19.96
N LEU A 507 0.04 8.16 20.79
CA LEU A 507 1.47 8.08 20.46
C LEU A 507 2.06 6.69 20.74
N GLY A 508 1.53 5.99 21.73
CA GLY A 508 2.03 4.69 22.18
C GLY A 508 1.37 4.25 23.48
N ARG A 509 1.68 3.03 23.92
CA ARG A 509 1.12 2.42 25.13
C ARG A 509 2.25 1.83 25.98
N ARG A 510 2.21 2.00 27.30
CA ARG A 510 3.12 1.35 28.27
C ARG A 510 2.33 0.75 29.42
N GLY A 511 2.20 -0.57 29.42
CA GLY A 511 1.26 -1.26 30.29
C GLY A 511 -0.15 -0.73 30.06
N LYS A 512 -0.83 -0.27 31.13
CA LYS A 512 -2.17 0.33 31.05
C LYS A 512 -2.17 1.81 30.65
N ARG A 513 -1.01 2.48 30.60
CA ARG A 513 -0.92 3.91 30.29
C ARG A 513 -0.90 4.12 28.78
N VAL A 514 -1.78 4.98 28.29
CA VAL A 514 -1.81 5.43 26.89
C VAL A 514 -1.21 6.82 26.81
N PHE A 515 -0.19 6.99 25.97
CA PHE A 515 0.37 8.30 25.67
C PHE A 515 -0.35 8.88 24.46
N THR A 516 -0.73 10.14 24.54
CA THR A 516 -1.49 10.86 23.51
C THR A 516 -0.94 12.28 23.41
N ALA A 517 -1.03 12.88 22.23
CA ALA A 517 -0.78 14.29 22.01
C ALA A 517 -1.89 14.90 21.15
N THR A 518 -2.11 16.20 21.30
CA THR A 518 -3.12 16.92 20.53
C THR A 518 -2.52 17.44 19.24
N LEU A 519 -3.24 17.30 18.13
CA LEU A 519 -2.92 17.93 16.86
C LEU A 519 -3.24 19.42 16.96
N THR A 520 -2.22 20.27 16.98
CA THR A 520 -2.36 21.69 17.31
C THR A 520 -2.36 22.60 16.09
N ARG A 521 -1.67 22.21 15.02
CA ARG A 521 -1.47 23.10 13.86
C ARG A 521 -1.11 22.34 12.59
N PHE A 522 -1.65 22.81 11.47
CA PHE A 522 -1.13 22.57 10.12
C PHE A 522 0.00 23.56 9.82
N GLU A 523 1.18 23.06 9.44
CA GLU A 523 2.36 23.89 9.20
C GLU A 523 2.52 24.23 7.72
N SER A 524 2.41 23.22 6.85
CA SER A 524 2.55 23.36 5.41
C SER A 524 2.09 22.08 4.70
N ALA A 525 1.95 22.13 3.38
CA ALA A 525 1.88 20.93 2.56
C ALA A 525 2.67 21.14 1.27
N ARG A 526 3.46 20.14 0.86
CA ARG A 526 4.00 20.10 -0.50
C ARG A 526 2.93 19.58 -1.44
N VAL A 527 2.65 20.34 -2.49
CA VAL A 527 1.69 19.98 -3.54
C VAL A 527 2.29 20.25 -4.92
N GLU A 528 2.31 19.20 -5.74
CA GLU A 528 2.69 19.21 -7.16
C GLU A 528 2.22 17.92 -7.86
N LEU A 529 2.21 17.92 -9.18
CA LEU A 529 1.95 16.72 -9.98
C LEU A 529 3.23 15.85 -10.04
N PRO A 530 3.14 14.54 -9.73
CA PRO A 530 4.29 13.66 -9.81
C PRO A 530 4.72 13.41 -11.26
N TRP A 531 3.74 13.28 -12.16
CA TRP A 531 3.93 13.07 -13.60
C TRP A 531 3.25 14.18 -14.40
N ASP A 532 3.40 14.12 -15.71
CA ASP A 532 2.90 15.12 -16.65
C ASP A 532 1.42 14.84 -16.98
N ARG A 533 0.62 14.61 -15.92
CA ARG A 533 -0.82 14.30 -15.98
C ARG A 533 -1.53 14.72 -14.70
N LEU A 534 -2.82 14.99 -14.80
CA LEU A 534 -3.66 15.43 -13.68
C LEU A 534 -4.25 14.28 -12.83
N PHE A 535 -3.87 13.03 -13.10
CA PHE A 535 -4.48 11.86 -12.46
C PHE A 535 -4.10 11.70 -10.97
N GLU A 536 -2.84 11.97 -10.62
CA GLU A 536 -2.30 11.88 -9.27
C GLU A 536 -1.74 13.22 -8.84
N VAL A 537 -1.60 13.40 -7.52
CA VAL A 537 -0.97 14.57 -6.92
C VAL A 537 -0.10 14.13 -5.76
N ILE A 538 1.05 14.78 -5.59
CA ILE A 538 1.84 14.76 -4.36
C ILE A 538 1.12 15.66 -3.36
N LEU A 539 0.83 15.14 -2.17
CA LEU A 539 0.28 15.90 -1.05
C LEU A 539 1.01 15.44 0.21
N GLU A 540 1.99 16.20 0.66
CA GLU A 540 2.80 15.84 1.83
C GLU A 540 2.54 16.88 2.93
N PRO A 541 1.51 16.67 3.78
CA PRO A 541 1.21 17.60 4.87
C PRO A 541 2.25 17.51 5.98
N ARG A 542 2.50 18.64 6.65
CA ARG A 542 3.30 18.74 7.87
C ARG A 542 2.46 19.29 9.01
N LEU A 543 2.39 18.55 10.10
CA LEU A 543 1.55 18.87 11.26
C LEU A 543 2.40 19.10 12.52
N ARG A 544 1.77 19.69 13.55
CA ARG A 544 2.39 19.89 14.86
C ARG A 544 1.57 19.25 15.97
N LEU A 545 2.25 18.51 16.85
CA LEU A 545 1.70 17.98 18.09
C LEU A 545 2.01 18.91 19.28
N SER A 546 1.11 18.94 20.27
CA SER A 546 1.28 19.62 21.57
C SER A 546 2.44 19.10 22.40
#